data_AF-A0AAD4Q2J7-F1
#
_entry.id   AF-A0AAD4Q2J7-F1
#
_cell.length_a   1.000
_cell.length_b   1.000
_cell.length_c   1.000
_cell.angle_alpha   90.00
_cell.angle_beta   90.00
_cell.angle_gamma   90.00
#
_symmetry.space_group_name_H-M   'P 1'
#
loop_
_entity.id
_entity.type
_entity.pdbx_description
1 polymer ?
#
loop_
_entity_poly.entity_id
_entity_poly.type
_entity_poly.pdbx_seq_one_letter_code
_entity_poly.pdbx_strand_id
1 'polypeptide(L)'
;MRPSQPLMMRLRLTTKQVNGGYYKGTRSGSMGFFNKHGEYVIDYRKVRTYAVPENLKDFKLTPFVTKTFSKTPSKYKTPLMTGKDYLEIWKTRNYTEYESMLRSGETAENGSEK
;
A
#
# COMPACT_ATOMS: atom_id res chain seq x y z
N MET A 1 -38.94 4.73 -2.85
CA MET A 1 -39.79 4.63 -1.64
C MET A 1 -39.07 5.35 -0.50
N ARG A 2 -39.67 6.37 0.13
CA ARG A 2 -39.08 7.06 1.29
C ARG A 2 -39.57 6.37 2.57
N PRO A 3 -38.70 6.05 3.54
CA PRO A 3 -39.11 5.42 4.81
C PRO A 3 -40.05 6.33 5.61
N SER A 4 -40.86 5.74 6.48
CA SER A 4 -41.80 6.47 7.33
C SER A 4 -41.07 7.37 8.34
N GLN A 5 -41.71 8.47 8.76
CA GLN A 5 -41.18 9.42 9.74
C GLN A 5 -40.56 8.75 11.00
N PRO A 6 -41.24 7.80 11.69
CA PRO A 6 -40.64 7.14 12.85
C PRO A 6 -39.43 6.27 12.51
N LEU A 7 -39.36 5.75 11.28
CA LEU A 7 -38.23 4.93 10.82
C LEU A 7 -37.02 5.80 10.45
N MET A 8 -37.24 7.01 9.92
CA MET A 8 -36.17 7.99 9.64
C MET A 8 -35.44 8.46 10.90
N MET A 9 -36.16 8.63 12.02
CA MET A 9 -35.55 9.04 13.30
C MET A 9 -34.59 8.02 13.90
N ARG A 10 -34.65 6.75 13.46
CA ARG A 10 -33.77 5.67 13.94
C ARG A 10 -32.54 5.46 13.05
N LEU A 11 -32.47 6.14 11.91
CA LEU A 11 -31.33 6.02 11.00
C LEU A 11 -30.12 6.77 11.58
N ARG A 12 -28.92 6.24 11.32
CA ARG A 12 -27.68 6.88 11.74
C ARG A 12 -27.55 8.25 11.07
N LEU A 13 -27.20 9.25 11.86
CA LEU A 13 -26.93 10.60 11.35
C LEU A 13 -25.79 10.60 10.33
N THR A 14 -25.98 11.38 9.28
CA THR A 14 -25.07 11.69 8.18
C THR A 14 -24.79 13.18 8.19
N THR A 15 -23.87 13.62 7.34
CA THR A 15 -23.41 15.02 7.28
C THR A 15 -24.49 16.02 6.88
N LYS A 16 -25.65 15.58 6.36
CA LYS A 16 -26.69 16.45 5.78
C LYS A 16 -28.04 16.39 6.49
N GLN A 17 -28.14 15.68 7.61
CA GLN A 17 -29.42 15.43 8.30
C GLN A 17 -29.73 16.41 9.43
N VAL A 18 -28.75 17.15 9.92
CA VAL A 18 -28.88 18.07 11.07
C VAL A 18 -28.15 19.37 10.77
N ASN A 19 -28.57 20.46 11.43
CA ASN A 19 -28.03 21.81 11.25
C ASN A 19 -26.78 22.05 12.13
N GLY A 20 -26.37 23.31 12.27
CA GLY A 20 -25.14 23.77 12.92
C GLY A 20 -24.75 23.03 14.21
N GLY A 21 -23.44 22.79 14.34
CA GLY A 21 -22.83 22.11 15.49
C GLY A 21 -22.54 20.63 15.27
N TYR A 22 -23.25 19.95 14.37
CA TYR A 22 -22.95 18.55 14.02
C TYR A 22 -21.92 18.45 12.89
N TYR A 23 -20.68 18.13 13.23
CA TYR A 23 -19.64 17.79 12.25
C TYR A 23 -19.38 16.28 12.22
N LYS A 24 -19.41 15.68 11.03
CA LYS A 24 -19.08 14.27 10.82
C LYS A 24 -18.08 14.12 9.67
N GLY A 25 -16.90 13.59 9.96
CA GLY A 25 -15.85 13.38 8.95
C GLY A 25 -16.14 12.23 7.98
N THR A 26 -15.46 12.25 6.83
CA THR A 26 -15.57 11.25 5.74
C THR A 26 -14.34 10.35 5.63
N ARG A 27 -13.52 10.26 6.69
CA ARG A 27 -12.24 9.52 6.71
C ARG A 27 -11.18 10.05 5.73
N SER A 28 -11.24 11.34 5.38
CA SER A 28 -10.20 11.98 4.57
C SER A 28 -8.84 12.02 5.26
N GLY A 29 -8.75 11.75 6.57
CA GLY A 29 -7.50 11.81 7.35
C GLY A 29 -7.15 13.24 7.77
N SER A 30 -6.27 13.38 8.76
CA SER A 30 -5.77 14.69 9.21
C SER A 30 -4.51 15.07 8.45
N MET A 31 -4.57 16.14 7.65
CA MET A 31 -3.45 16.65 6.83
C MET A 31 -2.69 17.79 7.53
N GLY A 32 -2.93 18.01 8.83
CA GLY A 32 -2.51 19.23 9.51
C GLY A 32 -3.12 19.34 10.91
N PHE A 33 -3.28 20.56 11.39
CA PHE A 33 -3.87 20.86 12.69
C PHE A 33 -4.57 22.22 12.67
N PHE A 34 -5.52 22.42 13.59
CA PHE A 34 -6.14 23.72 13.81
C PHE A 34 -5.29 24.53 14.79
N ASN A 35 -5.04 25.80 14.49
CA ASN A 35 -4.40 26.72 15.42
C ASN A 35 -5.41 27.23 16.47
N LYS A 36 -4.92 27.95 17.50
CA LYS A 36 -5.78 28.51 18.56
C LYS A 36 -6.84 29.49 18.04
N HIS A 37 -6.61 30.09 16.87
CA HIS A 37 -7.51 31.05 16.22
C HIS A 37 -8.55 30.38 15.31
N GLY A 38 -8.56 29.04 15.20
CA GLY A 38 -9.50 28.29 14.38
C GLY A 38 -9.10 28.14 12.91
N GLU A 39 -7.92 28.59 12.52
CA GLU A 39 -7.39 28.41 11.17
C GLU A 39 -6.76 27.02 11.02
N TYR A 40 -6.82 26.45 9.82
CA TYR A 40 -6.22 25.15 9.54
C TYR A 40 -4.84 25.30 8.90
N VAL A 41 -3.81 24.75 9.55
CA VAL A 41 -2.43 24.75 9.06
C VAL A 41 -2.08 23.38 8.50
N ILE A 42 -1.61 23.32 7.25
CA ILE A 42 -1.28 22.09 6.53
C ILE A 42 0.12 21.60 6.92
N ASP A 43 0.22 20.32 7.28
CA ASP A 43 1.48 19.61 7.50
C ASP A 43 1.80 18.74 6.27
N TYR A 44 2.70 19.24 5.41
CA TYR A 44 3.05 18.58 4.15
C TYR A 44 3.64 17.17 4.32
N ARG A 45 4.11 16.80 5.51
CA ARG A 45 4.59 15.43 5.80
C ARG A 45 3.46 14.41 5.83
N LYS A 46 2.22 14.86 6.10
CA LYS A 46 1.02 14.01 6.17
C LYS A 46 0.20 14.02 4.88
N VAL A 47 0.54 14.91 3.95
CA VAL A 47 -0.14 15.00 2.65
C VAL A 47 0.23 13.78 1.82
N ARG A 48 -0.79 13.03 1.39
CA ARG A 48 -0.60 11.84 0.54
C ARG A 48 -0.17 12.26 -0.86
N THR A 49 0.91 11.66 -1.34
CA THR A 49 1.36 11.74 -2.73
C THR A 49 1.18 10.39 -3.40
N TYR A 50 0.89 10.39 -4.69
CA TYR A 50 0.82 9.18 -5.51
C TYR A 50 2.00 9.21 -6.47
N ALA A 51 3.04 8.43 -6.17
CA ALA A 51 4.27 8.40 -6.97
C ALA A 51 4.00 7.71 -8.32
N VAL A 52 4.20 8.45 -9.41
CA VAL A 52 4.08 7.93 -10.77
C VAL A 52 5.48 7.55 -11.26
N PRO A 53 5.71 6.31 -11.72
CA PRO A 53 6.99 5.91 -12.29
C PRO A 53 7.38 6.74 -13.51
N GLU A 54 8.68 6.96 -13.68
CA GLU A 54 9.22 7.58 -14.89
C GLU A 54 8.98 6.68 -16.11
N ASN A 55 8.73 7.28 -17.27
CA ASN A 55 8.49 6.59 -18.56
C ASN A 55 7.28 5.64 -18.61
N LEU A 56 6.25 5.87 -17.77
CA LEU A 56 5.00 5.08 -17.79
C LEU A 56 4.32 5.08 -19.17
N LYS A 57 4.46 6.16 -19.94
CA LYS A 57 3.85 6.30 -21.28
C LYS A 57 4.44 5.32 -22.30
N ASP A 58 5.74 5.03 -22.19
CA ASP A 58 6.46 4.17 -23.13
C ASP A 58 6.51 2.70 -22.65
N PHE A 59 5.86 2.41 -21.52
CA PHE A 59 5.86 1.08 -20.94
C PHE A 59 4.96 0.12 -21.71
N LYS A 60 5.51 -1.05 -22.07
CA LYS A 60 4.85 -2.01 -22.98
C LYS A 60 3.75 -2.84 -22.30
N LEU A 61 3.76 -2.96 -20.97
CA LEU A 61 2.80 -3.83 -20.28
C LEU A 61 1.43 -3.16 -20.18
N THR A 62 0.41 -3.87 -20.69
CA THR A 62 -1.00 -3.46 -20.63
C THR A 62 -1.73 -4.20 -19.50
N PRO A 63 -2.89 -3.69 -19.03
CA PRO A 63 -3.70 -4.36 -18.01
C PRO A 63 -4.30 -5.70 -18.47
N PHE A 64 -4.23 -6.02 -19.76
CA PHE A 64 -4.73 -7.25 -20.35
C PHE A 64 -3.62 -8.09 -20.97
N VAL A 65 -3.83 -9.41 -20.98
CA VAL A 65 -2.98 -10.41 -21.64
C VAL A 65 -3.76 -11.03 -22.79
N THR A 66 -3.08 -11.51 -23.83
CA THR A 66 -3.72 -12.18 -24.96
C THR A 66 -4.37 -13.50 -24.53
N LYS A 67 -5.54 -13.83 -25.08
CA LYS A 67 -6.26 -15.08 -24.80
C LYS A 67 -5.54 -16.33 -25.28
N THR A 68 -4.58 -16.17 -26.20
CA THR A 68 -3.75 -17.27 -26.72
C THR A 68 -2.78 -17.82 -25.68
N PHE A 69 -2.45 -17.02 -24.66
CA PHE A 69 -1.54 -17.43 -23.61
C PHE A 69 -2.30 -18.19 -22.51
N SER A 70 -1.92 -19.44 -22.24
CA SER A 70 -2.48 -20.21 -21.13
C SER A 70 -1.91 -19.72 -19.80
N LYS A 71 -2.65 -19.90 -18.71
CA LYS A 71 -2.19 -19.49 -17.38
C LYS A 71 -1.04 -20.40 -16.95
N THR A 72 0.13 -19.82 -16.71
CA THR A 72 1.30 -20.57 -16.19
C THR A 72 1.05 -20.97 -14.74
N PRO A 73 1.08 -22.26 -14.38
CA PRO A 73 0.97 -22.67 -12.99
C PRO A 73 2.22 -22.27 -12.21
N SER A 74 2.03 -21.81 -10.97
CA SER A 74 3.14 -21.55 -10.05
C SER A 74 3.83 -22.85 -9.65
N LYS A 75 5.18 -22.83 -9.57
CA LYS A 75 5.98 -23.91 -8.96
C LYS A 75 5.64 -24.10 -7.48
N TYR A 76 5.31 -23.01 -6.79
CA TYR A 76 5.01 -23.01 -5.37
C TYR A 76 3.50 -23.03 -5.12
N LYS A 77 3.04 -24.00 -4.32
CA LYS A 77 1.63 -24.19 -3.98
C LYS A 77 1.33 -23.68 -2.57
N THR A 78 1.90 -24.32 -1.55
CA THR A 78 1.86 -23.88 -0.14
C THR A 78 2.98 -24.59 0.64
N PRO A 79 3.85 -23.86 1.38
CA PRO A 79 3.96 -22.39 1.41
C PRO A 79 4.37 -21.84 0.03
N LEU A 80 3.95 -20.60 -0.25
CA LEU A 80 4.12 -19.97 -1.57
C LEU A 80 5.57 -19.63 -1.91
N MET A 81 6.46 -19.49 -0.92
CA MET A 81 7.92 -19.39 -1.07
C MET A 81 8.53 -19.43 0.35
N THR A 82 9.58 -20.24 0.55
CA THR A 82 10.34 -20.25 1.81
C THR A 82 11.44 -19.20 1.78
N GLY A 83 11.93 -18.74 2.92
CA GLY A 83 13.08 -17.84 2.99
C GLY A 83 14.33 -18.39 2.28
N LYS A 84 14.57 -19.71 2.36
CA LYS A 84 15.64 -20.39 1.62
C LYS A 84 15.46 -20.29 0.10
N ASP A 85 14.25 -20.53 -0.40
CA ASP A 85 13.92 -20.43 -1.82
C ASP A 85 14.19 -19.01 -2.36
N TYR A 86 13.86 -17.98 -1.57
CA TYR A 86 14.16 -16.59 -1.93
C TYR A 86 15.66 -16.33 -2.02
N LEU A 87 16.43 -16.79 -1.03
CA LEU A 87 17.88 -16.62 -1.02
C LEU A 87 18.53 -17.27 -2.25
N GLU A 88 18.10 -18.47 -2.63
CA GLU A 88 18.60 -19.15 -3.83
C GLU A 88 18.27 -18.37 -5.11
N ILE A 89 17.03 -17.87 -5.24
CA ILE A 89 16.62 -17.06 -6.39
C ILE A 89 17.42 -15.76 -6.44
N TRP A 90 17.64 -15.11 -5.30
CA TRP A 90 18.38 -13.86 -5.20
C TRP A 90 19.85 -14.05 -5.59
N LYS A 91 20.52 -15.09 -5.07
CA LYS A 91 21.90 -15.45 -5.44
C LYS A 91 22.05 -15.67 -6.94
N THR A 92 21.06 -16.33 -7.54
CA THR A 92 21.06 -16.66 -8.97
C THR A 92 20.83 -15.42 -9.84
N ARG A 93 19.90 -14.53 -9.46
CA ARG A 93 19.55 -13.34 -10.26
C ARG A 93 20.52 -12.17 -10.08
N ASN A 94 21.14 -12.04 -8.92
CA ASN A 94 22.07 -10.95 -8.56
C ASN A 94 23.49 -11.49 -8.33
N TYR A 95 23.96 -12.40 -9.18
CA TYR A 95 25.22 -13.12 -9.00
C TYR A 95 26.43 -12.20 -8.74
N THR A 96 26.51 -11.07 -9.45
CA THR A 96 27.60 -10.09 -9.29
C THR A 96 27.65 -9.46 -7.89
N GLU A 97 26.49 -9.14 -7.32
CA GLU A 97 26.38 -8.61 -5.97
C GLU A 97 26.75 -9.69 -4.94
N TYR A 98 26.25 -10.91 -5.15
CA TYR A 98 26.55 -12.05 -4.29
C TYR A 98 28.06 -12.39 -4.24
N GLU A 99 28.72 -12.47 -5.40
CA GLU A 99 30.17 -12.70 -5.48
C GLU A 99 30.98 -11.59 -4.80
N SER A 100 30.52 -10.34 -4.92
CA SER A 100 31.17 -9.21 -4.24
C SER A 100 31.08 -9.32 -2.71
N MET A 101 29.94 -9.79 -2.17
CA MET A 101 29.76 -10.05 -0.73
C MET A 101 30.61 -11.23 -0.24
N LEU A 102 30.76 -12.28 -1.05
CA LEU A 102 31.66 -13.40 -0.72
C LEU A 102 33.12 -12.93 -0.63
N ARG A 103 33.53 -12.01 -1.51
CA ARG A 103 34.88 -11.43 -1.50
C ARG A 103 35.09 -10.46 -0.33
N SER A 104 34.07 -9.70 0.08
CA SER A 104 34.17 -8.77 1.22
C SER A 104 34.15 -9.46 2.58
N GLY A 105 33.78 -10.75 2.65
CA GLY A 105 33.69 -11.51 3.91
C GLY A 105 32.51 -11.08 4.79
N GLU A 106 31.55 -10.32 4.25
CA GLU A 106 30.37 -9.82 4.94
C GLU A 106 29.24 -10.87 4.96
N THR A 107 29.56 -12.15 5.17
CA THR A 107 28.52 -13.18 5.31
C THR A 107 27.91 -13.11 6.71
N ALA A 108 26.57 -13.10 6.75
CA ALA A 108 25.74 -13.01 7.95
C ALA A 108 25.74 -14.30 8.80
N GLU A 109 26.89 -14.93 9.02
CA GLU A 109 27.03 -16.07 9.94
C GLU A 109 27.39 -15.64 11.38
N ASN A 110 27.77 -14.37 11.59
CA ASN A 110 28.14 -13.84 12.93
C ASN A 110 26.92 -13.44 13.80
N GLY A 111 25.76 -14.07 13.62
CA GLY A 111 24.49 -13.68 14.26
C GLY A 111 23.81 -14.75 15.12
N SER A 112 24.40 -15.93 15.29
CA SER A 112 23.79 -17.04 16.05
C SER A 112 24.66 -17.59 17.18
N GLU A 113 25.45 -16.73 17.83
CA GLU A 113 25.95 -16.97 19.18
C GLU A 113 25.77 -15.70 20.01
N LYS A 114 24.68 -15.66 20.79
CA LYS A 114 24.54 -15.06 22.12
C LYS A 114 23.15 -15.35 22.67
#